data_AF-A0A6P6NNB1-F1
#
_entry.id   AF-A0A6P6NNB1-F1
#
_cell.length_a   1.000
_cell.length_b   1.000
_cell.length_c   1.000
_cell.angle_alpha   90.00
_cell.angle_beta   90.00
_cell.angle_gamma   90.00
#
_symmetry.space_group_name_H-M   'P 1'
#
loop_
_entity.id
_entity.type
_entity.pdbx_description
1 polymer ?
#
loop_
_entity_poly.entity_id
_entity_poly.type
_entity_poly.pdbx_seq_one_letter_code
_entity_poly.pdbx_strand_id
1 'polypeptide(L)'
;MVILYAVVLSEIEGRLPRSTLILLCRNEAVLKWMNTCDHLMYQALVEILIPDVLRPIPSALTQAIRNFAKSLEGWLTNAMSSIPQRMIQTKVSAVSAFAQTLRRYTSLNHLAQAARAVLQNTSQINQMLSDLNTGSRLLANTADQGQKSEQKFCRLFQPHNVHEKVHHSDVVMVVDGVQEQASWVCQCEEGVVQRLEQDFKATLQQQSSLEQWAAWLDNVVTQILKPYEDKPSLPKAARQFLLKWSFYSSMVIRDLTLRSAASFGSFHLIRLLYDEYMFYLVEHRVAQATGETPIGVMGEFQDL
;
A
#
# COMPACT_ATOMS: atom_id res chain seq x y z
N MET A 1 41.41 -16.23 -14.56
CA MET A 1 40.44 -15.71 -13.56
C MET A 1 40.79 -16.08 -12.12
N VAL A 2 41.14 -17.33 -11.79
CA VAL A 2 41.46 -17.76 -10.40
C VAL A 2 42.63 -16.99 -9.77
N ILE A 3 43.69 -16.71 -10.53
CA ILE A 3 44.85 -15.94 -10.05
C ILE A 3 44.48 -14.47 -9.78
N LEU A 4 43.67 -13.86 -10.65
CA LEU A 4 43.17 -12.49 -10.45
C LEU A 4 42.27 -12.42 -9.21
N TYR A 5 41.43 -13.44 -8.99
CA TYR A 5 40.56 -13.56 -7.82
C TYR A 5 41.37 -13.73 -6.54
N ALA A 6 42.42 -14.56 -6.54
CA ALA A 6 43.29 -14.80 -5.39
C ALA A 6 44.15 -13.57 -5.04
N VAL A 7 44.66 -12.85 -6.04
CA VAL A 7 45.42 -11.60 -5.83
C VAL A 7 44.54 -10.50 -5.27
N VAL A 8 43.33 -10.32 -5.83
CA VAL A 8 42.36 -9.34 -5.31
C VAL A 8 41.91 -9.70 -3.89
N LEU A 9 41.67 -10.98 -3.60
CA LEU A 9 41.33 -11.44 -2.25
C LEU A 9 42.48 -11.19 -1.27
N SER A 10 43.72 -11.47 -1.68
CA SER A 10 44.94 -11.24 -0.88
C SER A 10 45.21 -9.76 -0.61
N GLU A 11 44.96 -8.86 -1.57
CA GLU A 11 45.09 -7.41 -1.36
C GLU A 11 44.01 -6.85 -0.42
N ILE A 12 42.79 -7.37 -0.51
CA ILE A 12 41.68 -6.99 0.36
C ILE A 12 41.93 -7.48 1.79
N GLU A 13 42.36 -8.74 1.96
CA GLU A 13 42.72 -9.31 3.27
C GLU A 13 43.93 -8.61 3.90
N GLY A 14 44.87 -8.10 3.09
CA GLY A 14 46.00 -7.29 3.55
C GLY A 14 45.59 -5.91 4.08
N ARG A 15 44.52 -5.31 3.56
CA ARG A 15 43.99 -3.99 4.00
C ARG A 15 43.02 -4.10 5.16
N LEU A 16 42.21 -5.16 5.17
CA LEU A 16 41.24 -5.42 6.24
C LEU A 16 41.31 -6.90 6.63
N PRO A 17 42.16 -7.25 7.61
CA PRO A 17 42.28 -8.62 8.08
C PRO A 17 40.92 -9.17 8.53
N ARG A 18 40.70 -10.47 8.30
CA ARG A 18 39.43 -11.13 8.62
C ARG A 18 38.99 -10.90 10.08
N SER A 19 39.92 -10.94 11.03
CA SER A 19 39.65 -10.66 12.46
C SER A 19 39.10 -9.25 12.68
N THR A 20 39.69 -8.24 12.03
CA THR A 20 39.23 -6.85 12.07
C THR A 20 37.88 -6.69 11.40
N LEU A 21 37.65 -7.32 10.25
CA LEU A 21 36.35 -7.33 9.58
C LEU A 21 35.24 -7.88 10.49
N ILE A 22 35.49 -9.02 11.15
CA ILE A 22 34.55 -9.65 12.08
C ILE A 22 34.23 -8.71 13.27
N LEU A 23 35.22 -7.96 13.76
CA LEU A 23 35.01 -6.97 14.81
C LEU A 23 34.13 -5.81 14.33
N LEU A 24 34.38 -5.29 13.12
CA LEU A 24 33.55 -4.25 12.50
C LEU A 24 32.11 -4.72 12.29
N CYS A 25 31.89 -5.98 11.90
CA CYS A 25 30.55 -6.55 11.75
C CYS A 25 29.74 -6.60 13.06
N ARG A 26 30.38 -6.38 14.22
CA ARG A 26 29.72 -6.29 15.53
C ARG A 26 29.50 -4.86 15.99
N ASN A 27 30.00 -3.86 15.24
CA ASN A 27 29.85 -2.46 15.59
C ASN A 27 28.49 -1.93 15.13
N GLU A 28 27.73 -1.32 16.05
CA GLU A 28 26.38 -0.81 15.78
C GLU A 28 26.34 0.27 14.70
N ALA A 29 27.31 1.19 14.70
CA ALA A 29 27.36 2.25 13.69
C ALA A 29 27.63 1.67 12.30
N VAL A 30 28.48 0.64 12.20
CA VAL A 30 28.74 -0.08 10.95
C VAL A 30 27.49 -0.82 10.48
N LEU A 31 26.78 -1.52 11.37
CA LEU A 31 25.53 -2.22 11.04
C LEU A 31 24.47 -1.25 10.51
N LYS A 32 24.28 -0.13 11.21
CA LYS A 32 23.32 0.91 10.80
C LYS A 32 23.69 1.51 9.44
N TRP A 33 24.95 1.92 9.27
CA TRP A 33 25.44 2.49 8.01
C TRP A 33 25.28 1.50 6.84
N MET A 34 25.64 0.24 7.06
CA MET A 34 25.50 -0.82 6.06
C MET A 34 24.04 -1.00 5.64
N ASN A 35 23.11 -1.03 6.60
CA ASN A 35 21.69 -1.16 6.32
C ASN A 35 21.15 0.01 5.47
N THR A 36 21.56 1.24 5.79
CA THR A 36 21.21 2.42 4.98
C THR A 36 21.76 2.30 3.55
N CYS A 37 23.01 1.88 3.38
CA CYS A 37 23.60 1.66 2.06
C CYS A 37 22.84 0.58 1.26
N ASP A 38 22.46 -0.51 1.91
CA ASP A 38 21.69 -1.58 1.29
C ASP A 38 20.30 -1.08 0.84
N HIS A 39 19.58 -0.34 1.69
CA HIS A 39 18.29 0.24 1.34
C HIS A 39 18.38 1.20 0.15
N LEU A 40 19.40 2.05 0.09
CA LEU A 40 19.63 2.96 -1.05
C LEU A 40 19.91 2.18 -2.34
N MET A 41 20.82 1.19 -2.27
CA MET A 41 21.17 0.35 -3.42
C MET A 41 19.95 -0.43 -3.92
N TYR A 42 19.21 -1.08 -3.01
CA TYR A 42 18.04 -1.86 -3.37
C TYR A 42 16.91 -0.98 -3.92
N GLN A 43 16.71 0.23 -3.40
CA GLN A 43 15.75 1.18 -3.93
C GLN A 43 16.08 1.55 -5.37
N ALA A 44 17.34 1.89 -5.65
CA ALA A 44 17.80 2.18 -7.02
C ALA A 44 17.58 1.00 -7.97
N LEU A 45 17.81 -0.24 -7.50
CA LEU A 45 17.54 -1.43 -8.30
C LEU A 45 16.05 -1.62 -8.60
N VAL A 46 15.15 -1.35 -7.63
CA VAL A 46 13.70 -1.38 -7.88
C VAL A 46 13.32 -0.37 -8.96
N GLU A 47 13.82 0.86 -8.88
CA GLU A 47 13.52 1.93 -9.84
C GLU A 47 14.05 1.63 -11.25
N ILE A 48 15.17 0.92 -11.36
CA ILE A 48 15.69 0.46 -12.65
C ILE A 48 14.86 -0.69 -13.22
N LEU A 49 14.49 -1.66 -12.38
CA LEU A 49 13.78 -2.87 -12.81
C LEU A 49 12.29 -2.61 -13.09
N ILE A 50 11.68 -1.71 -12.34
CA ILE A 50 10.24 -1.40 -12.37
C ILE A 50 10.07 0.13 -12.29
N PRO A 51 10.41 0.88 -13.36
CA PRO A 51 10.40 2.34 -13.34
C PRO A 51 8.99 2.93 -13.28
N ASP A 52 7.97 2.19 -13.74
CA ASP A 52 6.58 2.62 -13.73
C ASP A 52 5.68 1.40 -13.53
N VAL A 53 5.02 1.34 -12.38
CA VAL A 53 4.14 0.22 -12.01
C VAL A 53 2.88 0.14 -12.89
N LEU A 54 2.51 1.19 -13.63
CA LEU A 54 1.35 1.18 -14.52
C LEU A 54 1.69 0.72 -15.94
N ARG A 55 2.95 0.82 -16.37
CA ARG A 55 3.35 0.43 -17.74
C ARG A 55 3.55 -1.07 -17.89
N PRO A 56 3.13 -1.69 -19.00
CA PRO A 56 3.32 -3.12 -19.20
C PRO A 56 4.79 -3.53 -19.10
N ILE A 57 5.08 -4.56 -18.30
CA ILE A 57 6.40 -5.18 -18.19
C ILE A 57 6.40 -6.49 -18.98
N PRO A 58 7.40 -6.77 -19.83
CA PRO A 58 7.50 -8.05 -20.52
C PRO A 58 7.44 -9.23 -19.55
N SER A 59 6.60 -10.23 -19.85
CA SER A 59 6.35 -11.38 -18.96
C SER A 59 7.62 -12.13 -18.57
N ALA A 60 8.56 -12.27 -19.49
CA ALA A 60 9.87 -12.88 -19.24
C ALA A 60 10.69 -12.10 -18.19
N LEU A 61 10.68 -10.76 -18.26
CA LEU A 61 11.35 -9.91 -17.28
C LEU A 61 10.65 -10.01 -15.91
N THR A 62 9.32 -9.95 -15.87
CA THR A 62 8.55 -10.15 -14.65
C THR A 62 8.87 -11.48 -13.97
N GLN A 63 8.95 -12.57 -14.74
CA GLN A 63 9.29 -13.89 -14.20
C GLN A 63 10.72 -13.94 -13.68
N ALA A 64 11.67 -13.34 -14.40
CA ALA A 64 13.07 -13.24 -13.96
C ALA A 64 13.19 -12.48 -12.63
N ILE A 65 12.51 -11.33 -12.50
CA ILE A 65 12.46 -10.54 -11.25
C ILE A 65 11.88 -11.37 -10.10
N ARG A 66 10.75 -12.06 -10.31
CA ARG A 66 10.10 -12.87 -9.27
C ARG A 66 10.96 -14.07 -8.85
N ASN A 67 11.62 -14.74 -9.79
CA ASN A 67 12.53 -15.85 -9.50
C ASN A 67 13.75 -15.37 -8.72
N PHE A 68 14.36 -14.26 -9.13
CA PHE A 68 15.46 -13.62 -8.41
C PHE A 68 15.05 -13.29 -6.96
N ALA A 69 13.93 -12.60 -6.78
CA ALA A 69 13.40 -12.24 -5.46
C ALA A 69 13.07 -13.47 -4.58
N LYS A 70 12.72 -14.62 -5.17
CA LYS A 70 12.46 -15.86 -4.42
C LYS A 70 13.74 -16.47 -3.82
N SER A 71 14.86 -16.38 -4.53
CA SER A 71 16.09 -17.06 -4.16
C SER A 71 17.10 -16.17 -3.42
N LEU A 72 16.96 -14.84 -3.52
CA LEU A 72 17.94 -13.87 -3.02
C LEU A 72 18.31 -14.04 -1.54
N GLU A 73 17.32 -14.23 -0.68
CA GLU A 73 17.54 -14.37 0.77
C GLU A 73 18.38 -15.61 1.11
N GLY A 74 18.08 -16.75 0.48
CA GLY A 74 18.84 -17.99 0.67
C GLY A 74 20.26 -17.87 0.13
N TRP A 75 20.44 -17.23 -1.03
CA TRP A 75 21.78 -16.97 -1.57
C TRP A 75 22.62 -16.10 -0.65
N LEU A 76 22.05 -15.01 -0.11
CA LEU A 76 22.75 -14.12 0.82
C LEU A 76 23.12 -14.86 2.12
N THR A 77 22.16 -15.57 2.72
CA THR A 77 22.37 -16.30 3.99
C THR A 77 23.51 -17.32 3.85
N ASN A 78 23.53 -18.07 2.76
CA ASN A 78 24.58 -19.05 2.49
C ASN A 78 25.95 -18.39 2.28
N ALA A 79 25.99 -17.31 1.49
CA ALA A 79 27.22 -16.56 1.22
C ALA A 79 27.82 -15.93 2.48
N MET A 80 26.99 -15.57 3.45
CA MET A 80 27.41 -14.93 4.70
C MET A 80 27.59 -15.89 5.87
N SER A 81 27.50 -17.20 5.67
CA SER A 81 27.51 -18.24 6.73
C SER A 81 28.68 -18.18 7.72
N SER A 82 29.78 -17.50 7.38
CA SER A 82 30.97 -17.34 8.23
C SER A 82 31.14 -15.95 8.87
N ILE A 83 30.11 -15.11 8.80
CA ILE A 83 30.04 -13.74 9.32
C ILE A 83 29.19 -13.71 10.63
N PRO A 84 29.37 -12.75 11.55
CA PRO A 84 28.57 -12.68 12.77
C PRO A 84 27.07 -12.60 12.50
N GLN A 85 26.29 -13.37 13.27
CA GLN A 85 24.85 -13.55 13.06
C GLN A 85 24.06 -12.22 13.00
N ARG A 86 24.44 -11.23 13.80
CA ARG A 86 23.79 -9.91 13.82
C ARG A 86 23.89 -9.17 12.48
N MET A 87 25.04 -9.26 11.82
CA MET A 87 25.26 -8.71 10.48
C MET A 87 24.44 -9.47 9.44
N ILE A 88 24.38 -10.80 9.53
CA ILE A 88 23.55 -11.64 8.66
C ILE A 88 22.08 -11.24 8.79
N GLN A 89 21.56 -11.13 10.02
CA GLN A 89 20.17 -10.73 10.27
C GLN A 89 19.84 -9.36 9.70
N THR A 90 20.75 -8.38 9.85
CA THR A 90 20.56 -7.03 9.30
C THR A 90 20.48 -7.07 7.77
N LYS A 91 21.43 -7.75 7.12
CA LYS A 91 21.47 -7.92 5.66
C LYS A 91 20.27 -8.69 5.12
N VAL A 92 19.87 -9.76 5.81
CA VAL A 92 18.70 -10.58 5.46
C VAL A 92 17.44 -9.74 5.55
N SER A 93 17.25 -8.95 6.62
CA SER A 93 16.09 -8.05 6.75
C SER A 93 15.97 -7.07 5.57
N ALA A 94 17.07 -6.41 5.19
CA ALA A 94 17.09 -5.50 4.03
C ALA A 94 16.78 -6.23 2.71
N VAL A 95 17.36 -7.42 2.51
CA VAL A 95 17.10 -8.26 1.33
C VAL A 95 15.65 -8.76 1.28
N SER A 96 15.06 -9.15 2.41
CA SER A 96 13.67 -9.60 2.46
C SER A 96 12.73 -8.46 2.10
N ALA A 97 12.98 -7.24 2.61
CA ALA A 97 12.20 -6.05 2.25
C ALA A 97 12.31 -5.73 0.73
N PHE A 98 13.53 -5.76 0.17
CA PHE A 98 13.75 -5.61 -1.27
C PHE A 98 13.03 -6.67 -2.10
N ALA A 99 13.18 -7.95 -1.73
CA ALA A 99 12.53 -9.06 -2.42
C ALA A 99 11.00 -8.96 -2.36
N GLN A 100 10.44 -8.55 -1.22
CA GLN A 100 9.02 -8.30 -1.07
C GLN A 100 8.57 -7.13 -1.95
N THR A 101 9.32 -6.04 -2.00
CA THR A 101 9.04 -4.88 -2.86
C THR A 101 8.95 -5.28 -4.33
N LEU A 102 9.93 -6.04 -4.83
CA LEU A 102 9.90 -6.56 -6.20
C LEU A 102 8.64 -7.40 -6.47
N ARG A 103 8.25 -8.28 -5.55
CA ARG A 103 7.04 -9.10 -5.69
C ARG A 103 5.76 -8.27 -5.68
N ARG A 104 5.70 -7.27 -4.81
CA ARG A 104 4.55 -6.36 -4.69
C ARG A 104 4.40 -5.50 -5.94
N TYR A 105 5.46 -4.85 -6.40
CA TYR A 105 5.39 -3.95 -7.56
C TYR A 105 5.12 -4.72 -8.86
N THR A 106 5.66 -5.94 -9.01
CA THR A 106 5.28 -6.81 -10.15
C THR A 106 3.84 -7.29 -10.07
N SER A 107 3.27 -7.48 -8.86
CA SER A 107 1.85 -7.85 -8.69
C SER A 107 0.92 -6.67 -8.95
N LEU A 108 1.27 -5.49 -8.43
CA LEU A 108 0.60 -4.24 -8.72
C LEU A 108 0.61 -3.95 -10.23
N ASN A 109 1.73 -4.20 -10.90
CA ASN A 109 1.81 -4.06 -12.36
C ASN A 109 0.83 -4.97 -13.11
N HIS A 110 0.70 -6.22 -12.67
CA HIS A 110 -0.25 -7.16 -13.25
C HIS A 110 -1.71 -6.72 -13.02
N LEU A 111 -2.03 -6.24 -11.80
CA LEU A 111 -3.35 -5.66 -11.49
C LEU A 111 -3.64 -4.44 -12.37
N ALA A 112 -2.65 -3.56 -12.57
CA ALA A 112 -2.76 -2.39 -13.43
C ALA A 112 -3.08 -2.80 -14.88
N GLN A 113 -2.41 -3.83 -15.43
CA GLN A 113 -2.70 -4.29 -16.80
C GLN A 113 -4.10 -4.89 -16.93
N ALA A 114 -4.53 -5.67 -15.93
CA ALA A 114 -5.87 -6.24 -15.92
C ALA A 114 -6.95 -5.14 -15.81
N ALA A 115 -6.75 -4.17 -14.93
CA ALA A 115 -7.67 -3.03 -14.78
C ALA A 115 -7.71 -2.17 -16.04
N ARG A 116 -6.58 -1.96 -16.72
CA ARG A 116 -6.54 -1.24 -18.01
C ARG A 116 -7.47 -1.88 -19.04
N ALA A 117 -7.50 -3.21 -19.13
CA ALA A 117 -8.40 -3.90 -20.05
C ALA A 117 -9.89 -3.67 -19.71
N VAL A 118 -10.24 -3.57 -18.43
CA VAL A 118 -11.59 -3.22 -17.98
C VAL A 118 -11.93 -1.76 -18.32
N LEU A 119 -11.03 -0.83 -18.02
CA LEU A 119 -11.21 0.61 -18.23
C LEU A 119 -11.21 1.02 -19.71
N GLN A 120 -10.77 0.15 -20.61
CA GLN A 120 -10.86 0.35 -22.06
C GLN A 120 -12.13 -0.30 -22.66
N ASN A 121 -12.92 -1.01 -21.86
CA ASN A 121 -14.14 -1.68 -22.30
C ASN A 121 -15.38 -0.85 -21.95
N THR A 122 -15.85 -0.05 -22.93
CA THR A 122 -17.03 0.81 -22.78
C THR A 122 -18.28 0.07 -22.30
N SER A 123 -18.50 -1.18 -22.74
CA SER A 123 -19.65 -1.98 -22.29
C SER A 123 -19.56 -2.31 -20.80
N GLN A 124 -18.38 -2.73 -20.33
CA GLN A 124 -18.15 -2.99 -18.90
C GLN A 124 -18.31 -1.72 -18.07
N ILE A 125 -17.78 -0.58 -18.54
CA ILE A 125 -17.94 0.71 -17.86
C ILE A 125 -19.42 1.09 -17.73
N ASN A 126 -20.21 0.96 -18.79
CA ASN A 126 -21.64 1.28 -18.75
C ASN A 126 -22.39 0.36 -17.77
N GLN A 127 -22.05 -0.93 -17.72
CA GLN A 127 -22.61 -1.86 -16.73
C GLN A 127 -22.23 -1.46 -15.30
N MET A 128 -20.98 -1.08 -15.07
CA MET A 128 -20.52 -0.60 -13.76
C MET A 128 -21.27 0.66 -13.31
N LEU A 129 -21.50 1.62 -14.21
CA LEU A 129 -22.29 2.82 -13.92
C LEU A 129 -23.75 2.48 -13.59
N SER A 130 -24.36 1.54 -14.31
CA SER A 130 -25.71 1.06 -14.02
C SER A 130 -25.81 0.43 -12.63
N ASP A 131 -24.84 -0.42 -12.27
CA ASP A 131 -24.81 -1.12 -10.98
C ASP A 131 -24.57 -0.15 -9.81
N LEU A 132 -23.79 0.92 -10.00
CA LEU A 132 -23.61 1.99 -9.01
C LEU A 132 -24.89 2.80 -8.79
N ASN A 133 -25.54 3.23 -9.87
CA ASN A 133 -26.78 4.02 -9.79
C ASN A 133 -27.95 3.21 -9.20
N THR A 134 -27.92 1.88 -9.35
CA THR A 134 -28.89 0.97 -8.73
C THR A 134 -28.58 0.78 -7.24
N GLY A 135 -27.30 0.71 -6.86
CA GLY A 135 -26.85 0.60 -5.47
C GLY A 135 -27.22 1.81 -4.61
N SER A 136 -27.02 3.02 -5.14
CA SER A 136 -27.42 4.25 -4.45
C SER A 136 -28.92 4.31 -4.13
N ARG A 137 -29.77 3.64 -4.92
CA ARG A 137 -31.24 3.61 -4.68
C ARG A 137 -31.68 2.55 -3.67
N LEU A 138 -30.94 1.47 -3.50
CA LEU A 138 -31.29 0.38 -2.58
C LEU A 138 -30.73 0.62 -1.17
N LEU A 139 -29.54 1.20 -1.07
CA LEU A 139 -28.94 1.63 0.20
C LEU A 139 -29.74 2.75 0.89
N ALA A 140 -30.46 3.57 0.11
CA ALA A 140 -31.43 4.53 0.64
C ALA A 140 -32.66 3.87 1.31
N ASN A 141 -32.99 2.62 0.94
CA ASN A 141 -34.18 1.91 1.44
C ASN A 141 -33.88 0.92 2.58
N THR A 142 -32.64 0.41 2.71
CA THR A 142 -32.25 -0.56 3.76
C THR A 142 -31.74 0.07 5.06
N ALA A 143 -31.50 1.39 5.08
CA ALA A 143 -31.10 2.14 6.29
C ALA A 143 -32.12 2.06 7.44
N ASP A 144 -33.38 1.69 7.14
CA ASP A 144 -34.46 1.59 8.13
C ASP A 144 -34.42 0.28 8.98
N GLN A 145 -33.64 -0.74 8.57
CA GLN A 145 -33.62 -2.06 9.26
C GLN A 145 -32.27 -2.46 9.88
N GLY A 146 -31.15 -1.81 9.53
CA GLY A 146 -29.79 -2.16 9.97
C GLY A 146 -29.35 -1.66 11.36
N GLN A 147 -30.14 -0.78 12.00
CA GLN A 147 -29.72 0.00 13.18
C GLN A 147 -29.38 -0.83 14.45
N LYS A 148 -29.78 -2.10 14.58
CA LYS A 148 -29.60 -2.88 15.82
C LYS A 148 -28.31 -3.70 15.91
N SER A 149 -27.70 -4.09 14.79
CA SER A 149 -26.46 -4.88 14.77
C SER A 149 -25.20 -4.02 14.86
N GLU A 150 -25.24 -2.79 14.37
CA GLU A 150 -24.08 -1.90 14.21
C GLU A 150 -23.63 -1.22 15.52
N GLN A 151 -24.55 -0.98 16.45
CA GLN A 151 -24.22 -0.47 17.79
C GLN A 151 -23.34 -1.43 18.61
N LYS A 152 -23.33 -2.74 18.28
CA LYS A 152 -22.55 -3.74 19.00
C LYS A 152 -21.10 -3.82 18.51
N PHE A 153 -20.86 -3.48 17.24
CA PHE A 153 -19.53 -3.52 16.61
C PHE A 153 -18.72 -2.24 16.90
N CYS A 154 -19.37 -1.07 16.94
CA CYS A 154 -18.71 0.20 17.28
C CYS A 154 -18.17 0.25 18.72
N ARG A 155 -18.74 -0.51 19.65
CA ARG A 155 -18.26 -0.60 21.05
C ARG A 155 -16.92 -1.32 21.21
N LEU A 156 -16.51 -2.14 20.23
CA LEU A 156 -15.27 -2.90 20.29
C LEU A 156 -14.02 -2.06 19.97
N PHE A 157 -14.19 -0.86 19.40
CA PHE A 157 -13.09 -0.02 18.91
C PHE A 157 -13.02 1.36 19.58
N GLN A 158 -13.85 1.63 20.59
CA GLN A 158 -13.70 2.83 21.42
C GLN A 158 -12.55 2.63 22.43
N PRO A 159 -11.60 3.58 22.54
CA PRO A 159 -10.61 3.53 23.61
C PRO A 159 -11.34 3.67 24.96
N HIS A 160 -11.15 2.69 25.85
CA HIS A 160 -11.75 2.71 27.18
C HIS A 160 -11.21 3.85 28.05
N ASN A 161 -12.15 4.54 28.72
CA ASN A 161 -12.04 5.50 29.84
C ASN A 161 -11.61 6.93 29.44
N VAL A 162 -12.30 8.02 29.80
CA VAL A 162 -12.97 8.40 31.06
C VAL A 162 -14.08 9.44 30.77
N HIS A 163 -15.22 9.33 31.48
CA HIS A 163 -16.26 10.35 31.74
C HIS A 163 -16.32 11.60 30.85
N GLU A 164 -17.30 11.66 29.95
CA GLU A 164 -18.09 12.89 29.77
C GLU A 164 -19.48 12.55 29.22
N LYS A 165 -20.53 12.94 29.95
CA LYS A 165 -21.91 12.86 29.50
C LYS A 165 -22.12 13.96 28.46
N VAL A 166 -22.21 13.61 27.18
CA VAL A 166 -22.78 14.53 26.19
C VAL A 166 -24.29 14.30 26.17
N HIS A 167 -25.01 15.37 26.46
CA HIS A 167 -26.46 15.42 26.54
C HIS A 167 -27.12 15.09 25.20
N HIS A 168 -28.20 14.32 25.31
CA HIS A 168 -29.23 14.12 24.30
C HIS A 168 -29.80 15.48 23.87
N SER A 169 -29.62 15.88 22.62
CA SER A 169 -30.46 16.75 21.77
C SER A 169 -29.57 17.37 20.68
N ASP A 170 -30.08 17.42 19.45
CA ASP A 170 -29.41 17.82 18.18
C ASP A 170 -28.62 16.65 17.57
N VAL A 171 -29.01 16.03 16.45
CA VAL A 171 -29.22 16.59 15.11
C VAL A 171 -30.22 15.73 14.30
N VAL A 172 -30.99 16.40 13.44
CA VAL A 172 -32.04 15.88 12.55
C VAL A 172 -31.52 15.86 11.09
N MET A 173 -31.97 14.87 10.29
CA MET A 173 -31.92 14.71 8.81
C MET A 173 -30.63 14.15 8.18
N VAL A 174 -30.58 12.85 7.82
CA VAL A 174 -30.83 12.24 6.48
C VAL A 174 -29.73 12.52 5.45
N VAL A 175 -28.95 11.50 5.03
CA VAL A 175 -28.58 11.07 3.64
C VAL A 175 -27.48 9.95 3.68
N ASP A 176 -27.72 8.84 2.96
CA ASP A 176 -26.79 7.77 2.46
C ASP A 176 -26.04 6.79 3.42
N GLY A 177 -26.50 5.53 3.47
CA GLY A 177 -26.10 4.51 4.46
C GLY A 177 -24.68 3.90 4.39
N VAL A 178 -24.03 3.75 3.22
CA VAL A 178 -22.60 3.33 3.20
C VAL A 178 -21.69 4.50 3.58
N GLN A 179 -22.12 5.71 3.23
CA GLN A 179 -21.41 6.94 3.54
C GLN A 179 -21.50 7.29 5.03
N GLU A 180 -22.67 7.19 5.66
CA GLU A 180 -22.83 7.40 7.11
C GLU A 180 -22.10 6.33 7.92
N GLN A 181 -22.20 5.05 7.55
CA GLN A 181 -21.50 3.96 8.25
C GLN A 181 -19.98 4.11 8.15
N ALA A 182 -19.47 4.52 6.99
CA ALA A 182 -18.05 4.79 6.82
C ALA A 182 -17.63 6.10 7.48
N SER A 183 -18.43 7.16 7.41
CA SER A 183 -18.18 8.45 8.07
C SER A 183 -18.10 8.28 9.59
N TRP A 184 -19.02 7.51 10.19
CA TRP A 184 -19.06 7.20 11.62
C TRP A 184 -17.90 6.30 12.08
N VAL A 185 -17.60 5.22 11.33
CA VAL A 185 -16.52 4.28 11.71
C VAL A 185 -15.14 4.85 11.42
N CYS A 186 -15.01 5.62 10.34
CA CYS A 186 -13.74 6.21 9.92
C CYS A 186 -13.50 7.60 10.54
N GLN A 187 -14.46 8.22 11.24
CA GLN A 187 -14.38 9.62 11.67
C GLN A 187 -13.94 10.55 10.51
N CYS A 188 -14.44 10.28 9.30
CA CYS A 188 -14.16 11.13 8.14
C CYS A 188 -15.19 12.25 8.13
N GLU A 189 -14.76 13.45 7.71
CA GLU A 189 -15.72 14.51 7.41
C GLU A 189 -16.63 14.02 6.27
N GLU A 190 -17.94 14.04 6.47
CA GLU A 190 -18.94 13.45 5.55
C GLU A 190 -18.75 13.91 4.10
N GLY A 191 -18.33 15.17 3.91
CA GLY A 191 -18.03 15.74 2.61
C GLY A 191 -16.85 15.09 1.86
N VAL A 192 -15.91 14.42 2.54
CA VAL A 192 -14.79 13.71 1.86
C VAL A 192 -15.31 12.48 1.14
N VAL A 193 -16.16 11.67 1.79
CA VAL A 193 -16.69 10.43 1.19
C VAL A 193 -17.61 10.76 0.00
N GLN A 194 -18.47 11.76 0.15
CA GLN A 194 -19.34 12.29 -0.90
C GLN A 194 -18.53 12.74 -2.14
N ARG A 195 -17.45 13.50 -1.91
CA ARG A 195 -16.56 13.94 -2.99
C ARG A 195 -15.87 12.77 -3.68
N LEU A 196 -15.36 11.80 -2.93
CA LEU A 196 -14.71 10.61 -3.51
C LEU A 196 -15.66 9.79 -4.37
N GLU A 197 -16.91 9.61 -3.92
CA GLU A 197 -17.92 8.91 -4.69
C GLU A 197 -18.29 9.68 -5.97
N GLN A 198 -18.50 11.00 -5.86
CA GLN A 198 -18.82 11.86 -6.99
C GLN A 198 -17.69 11.86 -8.03
N ASP A 199 -16.44 12.00 -7.59
CA ASP A 199 -15.27 11.98 -8.46
C ASP A 199 -15.10 10.61 -9.12
N PHE A 200 -15.31 9.53 -8.38
CA PHE A 200 -15.27 8.17 -8.94
C PHE A 200 -16.30 8.00 -10.06
N LYS A 201 -17.55 8.41 -9.82
CA LYS A 201 -18.62 8.36 -10.84
C LYS A 201 -18.28 9.22 -12.05
N ALA A 202 -17.79 10.44 -11.84
CA ALA A 202 -17.42 11.35 -12.92
C ALA A 202 -16.26 10.77 -13.76
N THR A 203 -15.23 10.23 -13.12
CA THR A 203 -14.06 9.63 -13.78
C THR A 203 -14.46 8.41 -14.61
N LEU A 204 -15.40 7.60 -14.10
CA LEU A 204 -15.96 6.44 -14.79
C LEU A 204 -16.83 6.84 -15.99
N GLN A 205 -17.67 7.88 -15.85
CA GLN A 205 -18.48 8.44 -16.94
C GLN A 205 -17.63 9.02 -18.08
N GLN A 206 -16.51 9.65 -17.73
CA GLN A 206 -15.56 10.21 -18.70
C GLN A 206 -14.74 9.13 -19.44
N GLN A 207 -14.86 7.85 -19.06
CA GLN A 207 -14.06 6.74 -19.60
C GLN A 207 -12.56 7.02 -19.53
N SER A 208 -12.13 7.56 -18.39
CA SER A 208 -10.75 8.02 -18.19
C SER A 208 -9.75 6.87 -18.27
N SER A 209 -8.55 7.15 -18.77
CA SER A 209 -7.46 6.18 -18.84
C SER A 209 -6.96 5.78 -17.44
N LEU A 210 -6.27 4.65 -17.34
CA LEU A 210 -5.70 4.18 -16.07
C LEU A 210 -4.77 5.23 -15.42
N GLU A 211 -4.02 5.98 -16.22
CA GLU A 211 -3.12 7.04 -15.75
C GLU A 211 -3.90 8.21 -15.15
N GLN A 212 -5.06 8.56 -15.71
CA GLN A 212 -5.94 9.58 -15.14
C GLN A 212 -6.55 9.12 -13.81
N TRP A 213 -6.94 7.85 -13.70
CA TRP A 213 -7.35 7.25 -12.44
C TRP A 213 -6.23 7.27 -11.39
N ALA A 214 -5.01 6.94 -11.79
CA ALA A 214 -3.84 6.99 -10.92
C ALA A 214 -3.55 8.41 -10.42
N ALA A 215 -3.63 9.41 -11.30
CA ALA A 215 -3.49 10.82 -10.94
C ALA A 215 -4.59 11.27 -9.96
N TRP A 216 -5.83 10.80 -10.12
CA TRP A 216 -6.89 11.06 -9.15
C TRP A 216 -6.57 10.46 -7.77
N LEU A 217 -6.12 9.21 -7.70
CA LEU A 217 -5.73 8.58 -6.44
C LEU A 217 -4.55 9.32 -5.76
N ASP A 218 -3.55 9.75 -6.53
CA ASP A 218 -2.45 10.58 -6.01
C ASP A 218 -2.94 11.91 -5.44
N ASN A 219 -3.90 12.56 -6.10
CA ASN A 219 -4.54 13.77 -5.60
C ASN A 219 -5.30 13.51 -4.29
N VAL A 220 -5.99 12.38 -4.15
CA VAL A 220 -6.68 12.00 -2.90
C VAL A 220 -5.66 11.85 -1.76
N VAL A 221 -4.58 11.10 -1.97
CA VAL A 221 -3.51 10.94 -0.97
C VAL A 221 -2.90 12.29 -0.61
N THR A 222 -2.61 13.12 -1.62
CA THR A 222 -2.05 14.46 -1.44
C THR A 222 -2.94 15.31 -0.55
N GLN A 223 -4.24 15.41 -0.85
CA GLN A 223 -5.16 16.25 -0.09
C GLN A 223 -5.32 15.78 1.35
N ILE A 224 -5.38 14.47 1.58
CA ILE A 224 -5.57 13.89 2.91
C ILE A 224 -4.32 14.02 3.78
N LEU A 225 -3.13 13.87 3.19
CA LEU A 225 -1.87 13.91 3.93
C LEU A 225 -1.29 15.33 4.08
N LYS A 226 -1.65 16.28 3.20
CA LYS A 226 -1.18 17.67 3.24
C LYS A 226 -1.27 18.34 4.63
N PRO A 227 -2.34 18.19 5.43
CA PRO A 227 -2.39 18.78 6.78
C PRO A 227 -1.33 18.23 7.76
N TYR A 228 -0.73 17.10 7.44
CA TYR A 228 0.29 16.41 8.23
C TYR A 228 1.69 16.58 7.64
N GLU A 229 1.83 17.25 6.50
CA GLU A 229 3.12 17.53 5.87
C GLU A 229 4.07 18.20 6.88
N ASP A 230 5.34 17.76 6.89
CA ASP A 230 6.38 18.14 7.84
C ASP A 230 6.08 17.88 9.33
N LYS A 231 5.01 17.14 9.65
CA LYS A 231 4.67 16.77 11.04
C LYS A 231 5.12 15.34 11.35
N PRO A 232 5.62 15.08 12.58
CA PRO A 232 5.96 13.72 13.01
C PRO A 232 4.75 12.78 13.10
N SER A 233 3.53 13.32 13.04
CA SER A 233 2.28 12.55 13.00
C SER A 233 1.93 12.00 11.61
N LEU A 234 2.64 12.40 10.54
CA LEU A 234 2.35 11.97 9.17
C LEU A 234 2.31 10.45 8.99
N PRO A 235 3.31 9.66 9.45
CA PRO A 235 3.25 8.20 9.28
C PRO A 235 2.03 7.58 9.97
N LYS A 236 1.67 8.08 11.16
CA LYS A 236 0.48 7.63 11.89
C LYS A 236 -0.80 7.99 11.14
N ALA A 237 -0.90 9.20 10.59
CA ALA A 237 -2.06 9.64 9.81
C ALA A 237 -2.20 8.83 8.51
N ALA A 238 -1.08 8.57 7.83
CA ALA A 238 -1.01 7.71 6.64
C ALA A 238 -1.53 6.28 6.92
N ARG A 239 -1.08 5.65 8.01
CA ARG A 239 -1.60 4.33 8.43
C ARG A 239 -3.11 4.35 8.68
N GLN A 240 -3.58 5.37 9.41
CA GLN A 240 -5.02 5.53 9.68
C GLN A 240 -5.81 5.75 8.39
N PHE A 241 -5.28 6.50 7.44
CA PHE A 241 -5.90 6.67 6.14
C PHE A 241 -6.02 5.35 5.38
N LEU A 242 -4.97 4.54 5.30
CA LEU A 242 -5.02 3.23 4.63
C LEU A 242 -6.02 2.27 5.27
N LEU A 243 -6.14 2.26 6.60
CA LEU A 243 -7.15 1.46 7.30
C LEU A 243 -8.58 1.90 6.97
N LYS A 244 -8.84 3.21 6.99
CA LYS A 244 -10.14 3.80 6.64
C LYS A 244 -10.49 3.53 5.17
N TRP A 245 -9.51 3.69 4.28
CA TRP A 245 -9.62 3.34 2.87
C TRP A 245 -10.03 1.89 2.69
N SER A 246 -9.28 0.96 3.29
CA SER A 246 -9.53 -0.48 3.20
C SER A 246 -10.90 -0.89 3.74
N PHE A 247 -11.31 -0.29 4.86
CA PHE A 247 -12.63 -0.51 5.44
C PHE A 247 -13.75 -0.05 4.51
N TYR A 248 -13.74 1.22 4.09
CA TYR A 248 -14.79 1.81 3.23
C TYR A 248 -15.01 1.00 1.96
N SER A 249 -13.91 0.75 1.26
CA SER A 249 -13.93 0.05 -0.02
C SER A 249 -14.30 -1.44 0.12
N SER A 250 -14.03 -2.07 1.28
CA SER A 250 -14.60 -3.39 1.62
C SER A 250 -16.12 -3.33 1.83
N MET A 251 -16.67 -2.23 2.34
CA MET A 251 -18.13 -2.02 2.41
C MET A 251 -18.74 -1.95 1.01
N VAL A 252 -18.12 -1.21 0.10
CA VAL A 252 -18.57 -1.10 -1.30
C VAL A 252 -18.61 -2.46 -1.99
N ILE A 253 -17.55 -3.27 -1.83
CA ILE A 253 -17.51 -4.63 -2.41
C ILE A 253 -18.58 -5.53 -1.79
N ARG A 254 -18.77 -5.48 -0.46
CA ARG A 254 -19.81 -6.26 0.23
C ARG A 254 -21.20 -5.92 -0.27
N ASP A 255 -21.52 -4.65 -0.46
CA ASP A 255 -22.80 -4.22 -1.01
C ASP A 255 -23.01 -4.75 -2.45
N LEU A 256 -21.99 -4.64 -3.31
CA LEU A 256 -22.03 -5.18 -4.67
C LEU A 256 -22.22 -6.70 -4.69
N THR A 257 -21.59 -7.44 -3.76
CA THR A 257 -21.79 -8.88 -3.58
C THR A 257 -23.23 -9.20 -3.21
N LEU A 258 -23.78 -8.50 -2.20
CA LEU A 258 -25.15 -8.73 -1.71
C LEU A 258 -26.19 -8.45 -2.79
N ARG A 259 -25.94 -7.46 -3.65
CA ARG A 259 -26.80 -7.14 -4.80
C ARG A 259 -26.57 -8.05 -6.01
N SER A 260 -25.60 -8.96 -5.95
CA SER A 260 -25.20 -9.81 -7.09
C SER A 260 -24.95 -8.98 -8.36
N ALA A 261 -24.23 -7.86 -8.22
CA ALA A 261 -23.99 -6.93 -9.31
C ALA A 261 -23.31 -7.63 -10.51
N ALA A 262 -23.82 -7.41 -11.72
CA ALA A 262 -23.30 -8.04 -12.93
C ALA A 262 -21.84 -7.62 -13.24
N SER A 263 -21.45 -6.42 -12.80
CA SER A 263 -20.10 -5.89 -12.91
C SER A 263 -19.21 -6.13 -11.67
N PHE A 264 -19.63 -7.00 -10.75
CA PHE A 264 -18.88 -7.29 -9.51
C PHE A 264 -17.40 -7.58 -9.75
N GLY A 265 -17.08 -8.42 -10.75
CA GLY A 265 -15.70 -8.78 -11.07
C GLY A 265 -14.82 -7.57 -11.44
N SER A 266 -15.37 -6.62 -12.20
CA SER A 266 -14.68 -5.39 -12.58
C SER A 266 -14.44 -4.47 -11.39
N PHE A 267 -15.44 -4.30 -10.51
CA PHE A 267 -15.27 -3.55 -9.27
C PHE A 267 -14.26 -4.19 -8.32
N HIS A 268 -14.30 -5.52 -8.18
CA HIS A 268 -13.37 -6.25 -7.34
C HIS A 268 -11.92 -6.12 -7.85
N LEU A 269 -11.71 -6.18 -9.15
CA LEU A 269 -10.39 -5.96 -9.75
C LEU A 269 -9.87 -4.54 -9.51
N ILE A 270 -10.72 -3.53 -9.73
CA ILE A 270 -10.37 -2.12 -9.48
C ILE A 270 -10.07 -1.88 -8.00
N ARG A 271 -10.85 -2.50 -7.09
CA ARG A 271 -10.62 -2.48 -5.65
C ARG A 271 -9.23 -3.00 -5.28
N LEU A 272 -8.85 -4.17 -5.81
CA LEU A 272 -7.53 -4.78 -5.56
C LEU A 272 -6.40 -3.88 -6.07
N LEU A 273 -6.56 -3.32 -7.28
CA LEU A 273 -5.60 -2.36 -7.83
C LEU A 273 -5.47 -1.14 -6.90
N TYR A 274 -6.58 -0.54 -6.47
CA TYR A 274 -6.53 0.70 -5.70
C TYR A 274 -5.98 0.49 -4.30
N ASP A 275 -6.20 -0.64 -3.65
CA ASP A 275 -5.52 -0.96 -2.38
C ASP A 275 -4.01 -0.90 -2.53
N GLU A 276 -3.50 -1.69 -3.48
CA GLU A 276 -2.07 -1.79 -3.69
C GLU A 276 -1.48 -0.46 -4.18
N TYR A 277 -2.21 0.29 -5.00
CA TYR A 277 -1.76 1.59 -5.50
C TYR A 277 -1.82 2.69 -4.42
N MET A 278 -2.86 2.72 -3.59
CA MET A 278 -2.95 3.63 -2.44
C MET A 278 -1.82 3.38 -1.44
N PHE A 279 -1.55 2.10 -1.15
CA PHE A 279 -0.41 1.74 -0.34
C PHE A 279 0.88 2.24 -0.98
N TYR A 280 1.10 1.95 -2.27
CA TYR A 280 2.27 2.40 -3.02
C TYR A 280 2.47 3.93 -2.93
N LEU A 281 1.42 4.72 -3.15
CA LEU A 281 1.48 6.18 -3.05
C LEU A 281 1.82 6.64 -1.63
N VAL A 282 1.12 6.11 -0.63
CA VAL A 282 1.33 6.48 0.79
C VAL A 282 2.74 6.11 1.25
N GLU A 283 3.24 4.94 0.88
CA GLU A 283 4.61 4.50 1.15
C GLU A 283 5.64 5.51 0.63
N HIS A 284 5.49 5.98 -0.61
CA HIS A 284 6.40 6.97 -1.20
C HIS A 284 6.30 8.33 -0.50
N ARG A 285 5.10 8.78 -0.13
CA ARG A 285 4.92 10.04 0.60
C ARG A 285 5.55 10.00 1.98
N VAL A 286 5.41 8.88 2.69
CA VAL A 286 6.02 8.70 4.02
C VAL A 286 7.54 8.67 3.90
N ALA A 287 8.09 7.90 2.95
CA ALA A 287 9.53 7.84 2.70
C ALA A 287 10.13 9.22 2.41
N GLN A 288 9.48 10.02 1.56
CA GLN A 288 9.89 11.39 1.27
C GLN A 288 9.87 12.28 2.53
N ALA A 289 8.81 12.19 3.34
CA ALA A 289 8.68 13.00 4.55
C ALA A 289 9.68 12.62 5.66
N THR A 290 10.09 11.35 5.72
CA THR A 290 11.06 10.88 6.73
C THR A 290 12.51 10.93 6.25
N GLY A 291 12.76 11.21 4.97
CA GLY A 291 14.10 11.17 4.37
C GLY A 291 14.66 9.75 4.24
N GLU A 292 13.78 8.74 4.22
CA GLU A 292 14.12 7.33 4.06
C GLU A 292 13.75 6.86 2.63
N THR A 293 14.15 5.64 2.28
CA THR A 293 13.67 5.01 1.03
C THR A 293 12.32 4.32 1.25
N PRO A 294 11.49 4.15 0.19
CA PRO A 294 10.29 3.30 0.23
C PRO A 294 10.54 1.91 0.86
N ILE A 295 11.64 1.25 0.50
CA ILE A 295 12.05 -0.03 1.11
C ILE A 295 12.34 0.14 2.61
N GLY A 296 13.00 1.23 2.99
CA GLY A 296 13.36 1.50 4.39
C GLY A 296 12.16 1.74 5.29
N VAL A 297 11.06 2.29 4.76
CA VAL A 297 9.83 2.52 5.54
C VAL A 297 8.88 1.32 5.55
N MET A 298 9.06 0.31 4.69
CA MET A 298 8.15 -0.86 4.60
C MET A 298 7.90 -1.55 5.95
N GLY A 299 8.93 -1.67 6.79
CA GLY A 299 8.81 -2.30 8.11
C GLY A 299 7.81 -1.61 9.05
N GLU A 300 7.49 -0.33 8.83
CA GLU A 300 6.49 0.41 9.61
C GLU A 300 5.03 0.14 9.20
N PHE A 301 4.81 -0.53 8.06
CA PHE A 301 3.49 -0.73 7.46
C PHE A 301 3.14 -2.19 7.19
N GLN A 302 4.05 -3.14 7.48
CA GLN A 302 3.83 -4.58 7.27
C GLN A 302 2.80 -5.21 8.23
N ASP A 303 2.47 -4.53 9.34
CA ASP A 303 1.52 -5.00 10.37
C ASP A 303 0.12 -4.36 10.27
N LEU A 304 -0.22 -3.72 9.13
CA LEU A 304 -1.56 -3.22 8.82
C LEU A 304 -2.42 -4.28 8.13
#